data_AF-A0A962HVS6-F1
#
_entry.id   AF-A0A962HVS6-F1
#
_cell.length_a   1.000
_cell.length_b   1.000
_cell.length_c   1.000
_cell.angle_alpha   90.00
_cell.angle_beta   90.00
_cell.angle_gamma   90.00
#
_symmetry.space_group_name_H-M   'P 1'
#
loop_
_entity.id
_entity.type
_entity.pdbx_description
1 polymer ?
#
loop_
_entity_poly.entity_id
_entity_poly.type
_entity_poly.pdbx_seq_one_letter_code
_entity_poly.pdbx_strand_id
1 'polypeptide(L)'
;ALYEQLCATNPAPFAALLQWRDVAIVSSSPERLLEIHGREVSTRPIAGTRPRSQARHSDSLDLQELIAHPKERAEHVMLIDLERNDLGRICEQGTVAVNEFMITESYAHVHHIVSNVRGTLRADVSPVAALRAVFPGGTITGCPKIRCMEIIAELENAARGFYTGSLGYLSNDGQCDFNILIRTLTVQGGRIELRAGAGIVADSIPERELEETRAKARGLLLALGAGE
;
A
#
# COMPACT_ATOMS: atom_id res chain seq x y z
N ALA A 1 13.06 -17.61 8.87
CA ALA A 1 12.23 -18.59 8.15
C ALA A 1 11.03 -17.93 7.47
N LEU A 2 9.87 -17.75 8.13
CA LEU A 2 8.67 -17.25 7.46
C LEU A 2 8.84 -15.88 6.80
N TYR A 3 9.48 -14.92 7.48
CA TYR A 3 9.80 -13.60 6.92
C TYR A 3 10.65 -13.69 5.65
N GLU A 4 11.73 -14.48 5.70
CA GLU A 4 12.62 -14.69 4.55
C GLU A 4 11.87 -15.35 3.38
N GLN A 5 11.02 -16.34 3.66
CA GLN A 5 10.20 -17.00 2.64
C GLN A 5 9.17 -16.06 2.02
N LEU A 6 8.58 -15.18 2.83
CA LEU A 6 7.68 -14.13 2.34
C LEU A 6 8.41 -13.14 1.43
N CYS A 7 9.57 -12.64 1.85
CA CYS A 7 10.37 -11.72 1.03
C CYS A 7 10.90 -12.39 -0.26
N ALA A 8 11.18 -13.69 -0.23
CA ALA A 8 11.62 -14.42 -1.42
C ALA A 8 10.48 -14.63 -2.44
N THR A 9 9.25 -14.89 -1.96
CA THR A 9 8.07 -15.14 -2.82
C THR A 9 7.38 -13.85 -3.27
N ASN A 10 7.47 -12.78 -2.47
CA ASN A 10 6.80 -11.50 -2.71
C ASN A 10 7.72 -10.34 -2.32
N PRO A 11 8.85 -10.13 -3.02
CA PRO A 11 9.76 -9.05 -2.67
C PRO A 11 9.08 -7.69 -2.83
N ALA A 12 9.24 -6.85 -1.82
CA ALA A 12 8.66 -5.52 -1.77
C ALA A 12 9.58 -4.56 -0.98
N PRO A 13 9.58 -3.26 -1.32
CA PRO A 13 10.54 -2.29 -0.78
C PRO A 13 10.30 -1.96 0.70
N PHE A 14 9.07 -2.14 1.21
CA PHE A 14 8.69 -1.77 2.58
C PHE A 14 8.39 -3.00 3.45
N ALA A 15 9.18 -4.06 3.26
CA ALA A 15 9.12 -5.27 4.08
C ALA A 15 9.53 -4.98 5.54
N ALA A 16 8.84 -5.62 6.48
CA ALA A 16 9.08 -5.42 7.89
C ALA A 16 8.73 -6.68 8.70
N LEU A 17 9.47 -6.89 9.78
CA LEU A 17 9.20 -7.90 10.80
C LEU A 17 9.11 -7.21 12.15
N LEU A 18 7.95 -7.29 12.80
CA LEU A 18 7.80 -6.91 14.21
C LEU A 18 7.47 -8.16 15.01
N GLN A 19 8.22 -8.39 16.08
CA GLN A 19 7.87 -9.37 17.09
C GLN A 19 7.66 -8.65 18.41
N TRP A 20 6.44 -8.72 18.94
CA TRP A 20 6.06 -8.06 20.17
C TRP A 20 5.19 -8.98 21.01
N ARG A 21 5.72 -9.43 22.16
CA ARG A 21 5.05 -10.36 23.07
C ARG A 21 4.62 -11.65 22.33
N ASP A 22 3.32 -11.92 22.28
CA ASP A 22 2.70 -13.10 21.66
C ASP A 22 2.29 -12.88 20.20
N VAL A 23 2.59 -11.70 19.63
CA VAL A 23 2.26 -11.33 18.25
C VAL A 23 3.53 -11.16 17.41
N ALA A 24 3.49 -11.66 16.18
CA ALA A 24 4.43 -11.28 15.14
C ALA A 24 3.70 -10.76 13.90
N ILE A 25 4.18 -9.65 13.34
CA ILE A 25 3.73 -9.07 12.08
C ILE A 25 4.85 -9.32 11.06
N VAL A 26 4.55 -10.13 10.05
CA VAL A 26 5.48 -10.50 8.98
C VAL A 26 4.97 -9.88 7.69
N SER A 27 5.56 -8.76 7.28
CA SER A 27 5.07 -7.94 6.17
C SER A 27 6.06 -7.88 5.02
N SER A 28 5.55 -7.98 3.79
CA SER A 28 6.27 -7.60 2.57
C SER A 28 5.44 -6.60 1.78
N SER A 29 5.33 -5.39 2.35
CA SER A 29 4.46 -4.35 1.82
C SER A 29 5.06 -3.67 0.58
N PRO A 30 4.28 -3.54 -0.51
CA PRO A 30 4.68 -2.78 -1.69
C PRO A 30 4.45 -1.28 -1.57
N GLU A 31 3.79 -0.81 -0.50
CA GLU A 31 3.28 0.56 -0.42
C GLU A 31 3.71 1.28 0.86
N ARG A 32 4.18 2.52 0.67
CA ARG A 32 4.55 3.43 1.75
C ARG A 32 3.37 4.34 2.05
N LEU A 33 3.01 4.44 3.33
CA LEU A 33 2.00 5.36 3.83
C LEU A 33 2.57 6.78 4.01
N LEU A 34 3.74 6.88 4.62
CA LEU A 34 4.34 8.16 4.98
C LEU A 34 5.84 8.02 5.21
N GLU A 35 6.62 8.91 4.61
CA GLU A 35 8.00 9.17 5.00
C GLU A 35 8.15 10.64 5.38
N ILE A 36 8.93 10.91 6.41
CA ILE A 36 9.35 12.26 6.78
C ILE A 36 10.87 12.27 6.90
N HIS A 37 11.52 13.14 6.13
CA HIS A 37 12.95 13.42 6.20
C HIS A 37 13.20 14.91 6.40
N GLY A 38 13.66 15.29 7.60
CA GLY A 38 13.71 16.69 8.01
C GLY A 38 12.31 17.31 8.02
N ARG A 39 12.01 18.16 7.03
CA ARG A 39 10.68 18.74 6.83
C ARG A 39 10.01 18.27 5.54
N GLU A 40 10.68 17.49 4.71
CA GLU A 40 10.03 16.88 3.53
C GLU A 40 9.16 15.72 4.01
N VAL A 41 7.90 15.71 3.58
CA VAL A 41 6.96 14.62 3.83
C VAL A 41 6.48 14.07 2.50
N SER A 42 6.42 12.74 2.37
CA SER A 42 6.03 12.07 1.13
C SER A 42 5.15 10.85 1.37
N THR A 43 4.34 10.51 0.37
CA THR A 43 3.60 9.25 0.24
C THR A 43 3.78 8.72 -1.18
N ARG A 44 3.71 7.38 -1.32
CA ARG A 44 4.02 6.69 -2.57
C ARG A 44 2.90 5.68 -2.89
N PRO A 45 1.78 6.14 -3.48
CA PRO A 45 0.65 5.29 -3.81
C PRO A 45 1.04 4.37 -4.96
N ILE A 46 0.46 3.18 -4.93
CA ILE A 46 0.55 2.22 -6.03
C ILE A 46 -0.85 1.95 -6.58
N ALA A 47 -0.94 1.81 -7.90
CA ALA A 47 -2.10 1.24 -8.57
C ALA A 47 -1.65 0.37 -9.72
N GLY A 48 -2.51 -0.54 -10.16
CA GLY A 48 -2.19 -1.47 -11.22
C GLY A 48 -1.10 -2.47 -10.83
N THR A 49 -1.35 -3.72 -11.15
CA THR A 49 -0.34 -4.77 -11.02
C THR A 49 -0.36 -5.59 -12.30
N ARG A 50 0.81 -5.78 -12.89
CA ARG A 50 0.99 -6.78 -13.97
C ARG A 50 2.13 -7.72 -13.61
N PRO A 51 1.98 -9.03 -13.84
CA PRO A 51 3.06 -9.98 -13.62
C PRO A 51 4.23 -9.70 -14.57
N ARG A 52 5.45 -9.98 -14.12
CA ARG A 52 6.65 -9.94 -14.95
C ARG A 52 6.60 -11.08 -15.97
N SER A 53 6.89 -10.75 -17.22
CA SER A 53 7.03 -11.72 -18.30
C SER A 53 8.48 -12.19 -18.42
N GLN A 54 8.71 -13.48 -18.70
CA GLN A 54 10.07 -14.00 -18.94
C GLN A 54 10.67 -13.48 -20.25
N ALA A 55 9.83 -13.22 -21.26
CA ALA A 55 10.25 -12.66 -22.52
C ALA A 55 10.25 -11.13 -22.44
N ARG A 56 11.39 -10.48 -22.70
CA ARG A 56 11.55 -9.01 -22.64
C ARG A 56 10.54 -8.25 -23.50
N HIS A 57 10.19 -8.81 -24.64
CA HIS A 57 9.24 -8.17 -25.55
C HIS A 57 7.82 -8.17 -24.97
N SER A 58 7.33 -9.30 -24.46
CA SER A 58 6.01 -9.35 -23.81
C SER A 58 6.00 -8.54 -22.53
N ASP A 59 7.08 -8.55 -21.75
CA ASP A 59 7.20 -7.73 -20.53
C ASP A 59 7.10 -6.22 -20.80
N SER A 60 7.64 -5.77 -21.93
CA SER A 60 7.52 -4.38 -22.36
C SER A 60 6.11 -4.04 -22.84
N LEU A 61 5.43 -4.98 -23.51
CA LEU A 61 4.05 -4.80 -23.96
C LEU A 61 3.08 -4.77 -22.78
N ASP A 62 3.23 -5.71 -21.83
CA ASP A 62 2.43 -5.79 -20.60
C ASP A 62 2.54 -4.48 -19.80
N LEU A 63 3.73 -3.89 -19.75
CA LEU A 63 4.00 -2.62 -19.08
C LEU A 63 3.38 -1.43 -19.83
N GLN A 64 3.45 -1.41 -21.17
CA GLN A 64 2.79 -0.37 -21.98
C GLN A 64 1.26 -0.44 -21.85
N GLU A 65 0.71 -1.65 -21.84
CA GLU A 65 -0.72 -1.88 -21.65
C GLU A 65 -1.18 -1.40 -20.27
N LEU A 66 -0.41 -1.68 -19.21
CA LEU A 66 -0.71 -1.21 -17.86
C LEU A 66 -0.83 0.32 -17.81
N ILE A 67 0.14 1.05 -18.36
CA ILE A 67 0.15 2.52 -18.39
C ILE A 67 -0.99 3.07 -19.24
N ALA A 68 -1.37 2.37 -20.32
CA ALA A 68 -2.42 2.79 -21.23
C ALA A 68 -3.83 2.47 -20.70
N HIS A 69 -3.97 1.56 -19.72
CA HIS A 69 -5.25 1.05 -19.27
C HIS A 69 -6.11 2.14 -18.59
N PRO A 70 -7.25 2.56 -19.19
CA PRO A 70 -8.00 3.71 -18.69
C PRO A 70 -8.48 3.58 -17.23
N LYS A 71 -8.91 2.37 -16.81
CA LYS A 71 -9.32 2.08 -15.43
C LYS A 71 -8.19 2.33 -14.42
N GLU A 72 -7.06 1.67 -14.60
CA GLU A 72 -5.86 1.79 -13.75
C GLU A 72 -5.40 3.25 -13.64
N ARG A 73 -5.44 3.98 -14.75
CA ARG A 73 -5.10 5.42 -14.75
C ARG A 73 -6.08 6.25 -13.93
N ALA A 74 -7.37 6.01 -14.10
CA ALA A 74 -8.41 6.75 -13.38
C ALA A 74 -8.34 6.50 -11.87
N GLU A 75 -8.16 5.23 -11.48
CA GLU A 75 -7.97 4.84 -10.08
C GLU A 75 -6.71 5.49 -9.49
N HIS A 76 -5.60 5.46 -10.23
CA HIS A 76 -4.33 6.05 -9.76
C HIS A 76 -4.42 7.57 -9.59
N VAL A 77 -5.07 8.28 -10.52
CA VAL A 77 -5.29 9.73 -10.42
C VAL A 77 -6.15 10.07 -9.20
N MET A 78 -7.22 9.30 -8.95
CA MET A 78 -8.04 9.47 -7.75
C MET A 78 -7.22 9.31 -6.46
N LEU A 79 -6.31 8.33 -6.41
CA LEU A 79 -5.42 8.11 -5.26
C LEU A 79 -4.47 9.29 -5.05
N ILE A 80 -3.84 9.79 -6.11
CA ILE A 80 -2.98 10.97 -6.06
C ILE A 80 -3.74 12.17 -5.50
N ASP A 81 -4.97 12.42 -5.96
CA ASP A 81 -5.76 13.55 -5.48
C ASP A 81 -6.17 13.40 -4.01
N LEU A 82 -6.49 12.18 -3.57
CA LEU A 82 -6.76 11.89 -2.16
C LEU A 82 -5.53 12.16 -1.28
N GLU A 83 -4.35 11.73 -1.71
CA GLU A 83 -3.11 11.96 -0.97
C GLU A 83 -2.67 13.42 -0.98
N ARG A 84 -2.86 14.13 -2.09
CA ARG A 84 -2.65 15.58 -2.14
C ARG A 84 -3.57 16.29 -1.15
N ASN A 85 -4.82 15.83 -1.00
CA ASN A 85 -5.72 16.36 0.01
C ASN A 85 -5.21 16.07 1.43
N ASP A 86 -4.78 14.84 1.69
CA ASP A 86 -4.26 14.44 3.00
C ASP A 86 -3.01 15.23 3.39
N LEU A 87 -2.02 15.32 2.49
CA LEU A 87 -0.81 16.12 2.70
C LEU A 87 -1.12 17.61 2.79
N GLY A 88 -2.10 18.12 2.03
CA GLY A 88 -2.56 19.51 2.10
C GLY A 88 -3.00 19.93 3.50
N ARG A 89 -3.46 19.00 4.34
CA ARG A 89 -3.83 19.28 5.74
C ARG A 89 -2.65 19.47 6.66
N ILE A 90 -1.44 19.03 6.30
CA ILE A 90 -0.25 19.03 7.15
C ILE A 90 0.95 19.78 6.57
N CYS A 91 0.94 20.07 5.27
CA CYS A 91 2.00 20.78 4.58
C CYS A 91 1.77 22.30 4.56
N GLU A 92 2.85 23.03 4.28
CA GLU A 92 2.83 24.46 3.96
C GLU A 92 2.08 24.68 2.65
N GLN A 93 1.30 25.76 2.58
CA GLN A 93 0.47 26.07 1.42
C GLN A 93 1.34 26.22 0.16
N GLY A 94 0.91 25.56 -0.93
CA GLY A 94 1.62 25.60 -2.21
C GLY A 94 2.84 24.68 -2.33
N THR A 95 3.19 23.92 -1.28
CA THR A 95 4.35 23.01 -1.32
C THR A 95 4.01 21.59 -1.77
N VAL A 96 2.73 21.19 -1.68
CA VAL A 96 2.28 19.85 -2.08
C VAL A 96 2.35 19.70 -3.59
N ALA A 97 3.18 18.78 -4.07
CA ALA A 97 3.43 18.53 -5.48
C ALA A 97 3.60 17.04 -5.76
N VAL A 98 3.29 16.65 -6.99
CA VAL A 98 3.58 15.32 -7.53
C VAL A 98 4.87 15.42 -8.33
N ASN A 99 5.98 14.89 -7.82
CA ASN A 99 7.27 14.94 -8.50
C ASN A 99 7.54 13.72 -9.39
N GLU A 100 6.84 12.61 -9.14
CA GLU A 100 6.82 11.43 -10.00
C GLU A 100 5.36 11.11 -10.31
N PHE A 101 4.97 11.14 -11.57
CA PHE A 101 3.58 10.94 -11.99
C PHE A 101 3.46 9.74 -12.91
N MET A 102 2.70 8.74 -12.46
CA MET A 102 2.37 7.51 -13.18
C MET A 102 3.59 6.83 -13.81
N ILE A 103 4.71 6.81 -13.08
CA ILE A 103 5.90 6.08 -13.50
C ILE A 103 5.66 4.58 -13.29
N THR A 104 6.37 3.75 -14.02
CA THR A 104 6.34 2.30 -13.79
C THR A 104 7.55 1.87 -13.00
N GLU A 105 7.30 1.05 -11.98
CA GLU A 105 8.34 0.39 -11.22
C GLU A 105 8.26 -1.12 -11.41
N SER A 106 9.39 -1.71 -11.79
CA SER A 106 9.53 -3.14 -11.96
C SER A 106 10.15 -3.77 -10.71
N TYR A 107 9.40 -4.65 -10.08
CA TYR A 107 9.86 -5.52 -9.01
C TYR A 107 10.12 -6.93 -9.56
N ALA A 108 10.64 -7.84 -8.72
CA ALA A 108 11.09 -9.15 -9.19
C ALA A 108 9.99 -9.96 -9.90
N HIS A 109 8.72 -9.78 -9.50
CA HIS A 109 7.60 -10.55 -10.03
C HIS A 109 6.48 -9.70 -10.64
N VAL A 110 6.49 -8.38 -10.44
CA VAL A 110 5.39 -7.52 -10.86
C VAL A 110 5.86 -6.14 -11.30
N HIS A 111 5.07 -5.49 -12.15
CA HIS A 111 5.12 -4.07 -12.45
C HIS A 111 3.99 -3.33 -11.74
N HIS A 112 4.27 -2.12 -11.26
CA HIS A 112 3.30 -1.22 -10.63
C HIS A 112 3.32 0.16 -11.29
N ILE A 113 2.15 0.81 -11.34
CA ILE A 113 2.08 2.26 -11.56
C ILE A 113 2.28 2.91 -10.19
N VAL A 114 3.26 3.81 -10.13
CA VAL A 114 3.65 4.48 -8.91
C VAL A 114 3.65 5.98 -9.13
N SER A 115 3.32 6.73 -8.08
CA SER A 115 3.56 8.17 -8.05
C SER A 115 4.16 8.55 -6.72
N ASN A 116 4.72 9.75 -6.66
CA ASN A 116 5.24 10.29 -5.43
C ASN A 116 4.61 11.65 -5.20
N VAL A 117 3.87 11.76 -4.09
CA VAL A 117 3.28 13.03 -3.65
C VAL A 117 4.09 13.49 -2.45
N ARG A 118 4.63 14.70 -2.52
CA ARG A 118 5.44 15.27 -1.45
C ARG A 118 5.06 16.70 -1.12
N GLY A 119 5.46 17.18 0.05
CA GLY A 119 5.37 18.58 0.42
C GLY A 119 6.30 18.92 1.58
N THR A 120 6.25 20.17 2.00
CA THR A 120 6.99 20.64 3.17
C THR A 120 6.06 20.64 4.37
N LEU A 121 6.35 19.82 5.39
CA LEU A 121 5.61 19.77 6.63
C LEU A 121 5.62 21.15 7.31
N ARG A 122 4.48 21.62 7.80
CA ARG A 122 4.42 22.88 8.55
C ARG A 122 5.21 22.76 9.87
N ALA A 123 5.74 23.89 10.32
CA ALA A 123 6.56 23.94 11.54
C ALA A 123 5.79 23.56 12.82
N ASP A 124 4.46 23.69 12.82
CA ASP A 124 3.58 23.36 13.94
C ASP A 124 3.09 21.91 13.94
N VAL A 125 3.43 21.12 12.92
CA VAL A 125 2.97 19.72 12.78
C VAL A 125 4.07 18.75 13.21
N SER A 126 3.77 17.90 14.18
CA SER A 126 4.66 16.80 14.58
C SER A 126 4.57 15.60 13.63
N PRO A 127 5.60 14.73 13.56
CA PRO A 127 5.55 13.49 12.78
C PRO A 127 4.35 12.59 13.13
N VAL A 128 3.97 12.53 14.41
CA VAL A 128 2.79 11.76 14.86
C VAL A 128 1.49 12.39 14.38
N ALA A 129 1.40 13.73 14.36
CA ALA A 129 0.25 14.43 13.81
C ALA A 129 0.16 14.25 12.28
N ALA A 130 1.31 14.23 11.59
CA ALA A 130 1.39 13.93 10.16
C ALA A 130 0.88 12.52 9.86
N LEU A 131 1.39 11.50 10.57
CA LEU A 131 0.92 10.11 10.45
C LEU A 131 -0.59 9.99 10.70
N ARG A 132 -1.11 10.63 11.75
CA ARG A 132 -2.55 10.64 12.05
C ARG A 132 -3.38 11.27 10.94
N ALA A 133 -2.86 12.28 10.25
CA ALA A 133 -3.58 12.99 9.20
C ALA A 133 -3.69 12.16 7.90
N VAL A 134 -2.69 11.33 7.59
CA VAL A 134 -2.71 10.48 6.39
C VAL A 134 -3.32 9.11 6.65
N PHE A 135 -3.25 8.61 7.88
CA PHE A 135 -3.77 7.30 8.25
C PHE A 135 -5.30 7.28 8.36
N PRO A 136 -5.98 6.22 7.92
CA PRO A 136 -5.47 5.10 7.11
C PRO A 136 -5.22 5.49 5.64
N GLY A 137 -4.33 4.75 4.96
CA GLY A 137 -3.91 5.04 3.59
C GLY A 137 -5.05 4.99 2.57
N GLY A 138 -4.98 5.84 1.55
CA GLY A 138 -6.06 6.02 0.57
C GLY A 138 -6.40 4.76 -0.25
N THR A 139 -5.38 3.97 -0.59
CA THR A 139 -5.47 2.70 -1.34
C THR A 139 -6.22 1.60 -0.61
N ILE A 140 -6.29 1.64 0.72
CA ILE A 140 -6.93 0.61 1.55
C ILE A 140 -8.27 1.06 2.16
N THR A 141 -8.63 2.32 1.94
CA THR A 141 -9.98 2.85 2.21
C THR A 141 -10.78 3.08 0.93
N GLY A 142 -10.33 3.99 0.07
CA GLY A 142 -11.11 4.59 -1.01
C GLY A 142 -11.39 6.09 -0.82
N CYS A 143 -12.12 6.68 -1.77
CA CYS A 143 -12.48 8.10 -1.81
C CYS A 143 -14.00 8.29 -1.99
N PRO A 144 -14.68 9.12 -1.17
CA PRO A 144 -14.17 9.88 -0.02
C PRO A 144 -13.84 9.00 1.20
N LYS A 145 -12.67 9.20 1.82
CA LYS A 145 -12.08 8.33 2.84
C LYS A 145 -13.03 7.97 3.99
N ILE A 146 -13.67 8.97 4.62
CA ILE A 146 -14.57 8.74 5.76
C ILE A 146 -15.74 7.85 5.36
N ARG A 147 -16.40 8.15 4.24
CA ARG A 147 -17.55 7.35 3.79
C ARG A 147 -17.14 5.93 3.40
N CYS A 148 -15.98 5.76 2.76
CA CYS A 148 -15.46 4.43 2.46
C CYS A 148 -15.19 3.61 3.74
N MET A 149 -14.64 4.23 4.80
CA MET A 149 -14.44 3.54 6.07
C MET A 149 -15.75 3.11 6.74
N GLU A 150 -16.81 3.92 6.65
CA GLU A 150 -18.14 3.56 7.15
C GLU A 150 -18.69 2.34 6.39
N ILE A 151 -18.62 2.35 5.06
CA ILE A 151 -19.05 1.22 4.22
C ILE A 151 -18.25 -0.05 4.54
N ILE A 152 -16.93 0.07 4.70
CA ILE A 152 -16.07 -1.06 5.11
C ILE A 152 -16.53 -1.63 6.45
N ALA A 153 -16.82 -0.77 7.44
CA ALA A 153 -17.29 -1.22 8.75
C ALA A 153 -18.68 -1.90 8.67
N GLU A 154 -19.59 -1.36 7.86
CA GLU A 154 -20.92 -1.93 7.59
C GLU A 154 -20.82 -3.31 6.92
N LEU A 155 -19.95 -3.48 5.93
CA LEU A 155 -19.84 -4.69 5.12
C LEU A 155 -18.99 -5.80 5.76
N GLU A 156 -17.86 -5.46 6.38
CA GLU A 156 -16.97 -6.46 6.99
C GLU A 156 -17.45 -6.90 8.37
N ASN A 157 -18.20 -6.05 9.07
CA ASN A 157 -18.72 -6.29 10.42
C ASN A 157 -17.67 -6.83 11.41
N ALA A 158 -16.41 -6.43 11.23
CA ALA A 158 -15.27 -6.85 12.03
C ALA A 158 -14.16 -5.79 11.98
N ALA A 159 -13.42 -5.65 13.08
CA ALA A 159 -12.22 -4.82 13.10
C ALA A 159 -11.12 -5.46 12.23
N ARG A 160 -10.37 -4.65 11.49
CA ARG A 160 -9.27 -5.14 10.65
C ARG A 160 -7.99 -5.49 11.43
N GLY A 161 -7.87 -5.08 12.69
CA GLY A 161 -6.67 -5.31 13.49
C GLY A 161 -5.44 -4.69 12.83
N PHE A 162 -4.40 -5.48 12.60
CA PHE A 162 -3.18 -5.02 11.90
C PHE A 162 -3.37 -4.89 10.38
N TYR A 163 -4.33 -5.61 9.79
CA TYR A 163 -4.56 -5.54 8.34
C TYR A 163 -4.96 -4.13 7.93
N THR A 164 -4.31 -3.59 6.89
CA THR A 164 -4.46 -2.19 6.44
C THR A 164 -4.05 -1.14 7.47
N GLY A 165 -3.38 -1.56 8.54
CA GLY A 165 -2.68 -0.69 9.47
C GLY A 165 -1.35 -0.20 8.91
N SER A 166 -0.41 0.15 9.79
CA SER A 166 0.90 0.63 9.40
C SER A 166 1.98 0.15 10.36
N LEU A 167 3.15 -0.15 9.84
CA LEU A 167 4.35 -0.48 10.60
C LEU A 167 5.53 0.34 10.06
N GLY A 168 6.38 0.80 10.97
CA GLY A 168 7.46 1.70 10.63
C GLY A 168 8.27 2.09 11.84
N TYR A 169 9.08 3.12 11.69
CA TYR A 169 9.86 3.70 12.78
C TYR A 169 9.65 5.20 12.89
N LEU A 170 9.89 5.73 14.08
CA LEU A 170 9.99 7.16 14.35
C LEU A 170 11.27 7.40 15.16
N SER A 171 12.17 8.18 14.61
CA SER A 171 13.44 8.55 15.21
C SER A 171 13.30 9.78 16.12
N ASN A 172 14.26 9.97 17.03
CA ASN A 172 14.27 11.10 17.97
C ASN A 172 14.40 12.47 17.31
N ASP A 173 14.95 12.52 16.10
CA ASP A 173 15.06 13.71 15.25
C ASP A 173 13.78 13.99 14.44
N GLY A 174 12.75 13.17 14.62
CA GLY A 174 11.47 13.29 13.93
C GLY A 174 11.43 12.61 12.55
N GLN A 175 12.53 12.00 12.10
CA GLN A 175 12.53 11.23 10.87
C GLN A 175 11.67 9.96 11.04
N CYS A 176 10.84 9.63 10.05
CA CYS A 176 10.03 8.42 10.10
C CYS A 176 9.79 7.82 8.71
N ASP A 177 9.54 6.51 8.68
CA ASP A 177 9.06 5.80 7.49
C ASP A 177 8.07 4.74 7.93
N PHE A 178 6.89 4.76 7.33
CA PHE A 178 5.74 3.94 7.68
C PHE A 178 5.14 3.33 6.42
N ASN A 179 4.96 2.01 6.44
CA ASN A 179 4.33 1.26 5.35
C ASN A 179 2.80 1.15 5.53
N ILE A 180 2.12 0.54 4.56
CA ILE A 180 0.76 0.03 4.75
C ILE A 180 0.82 -1.48 4.95
N LEU A 181 0.17 -2.01 5.99
CA LEU A 181 0.16 -3.44 6.30
C LEU A 181 -0.79 -4.24 5.38
N ILE A 182 -0.38 -4.35 4.12
CA ILE A 182 -0.89 -5.26 3.09
C ILE A 182 0.21 -6.29 2.76
N ARG A 183 -0.15 -7.41 2.10
CA ARG A 183 0.77 -8.54 1.89
C ARG A 183 1.49 -8.93 3.20
N THR A 184 0.70 -9.10 4.25
CA THR A 184 1.18 -9.24 5.63
C THR A 184 0.52 -10.45 6.29
N LEU A 185 1.32 -11.22 7.04
CA LEU A 185 0.88 -12.32 7.88
C LEU A 185 0.93 -11.87 9.35
N THR A 186 -0.15 -12.06 10.08
CA THR A 186 -0.19 -11.88 11.53
C THR A 186 -0.11 -13.25 12.20
N VAL A 187 0.87 -13.44 13.08
CA VAL A 187 1.06 -14.68 13.83
C VAL A 187 0.76 -14.41 15.30
N GLN A 188 -0.26 -15.07 15.84
CA GLN A 188 -0.62 -14.95 17.26
C GLN A 188 -1.25 -16.24 17.77
N GLY A 189 -0.83 -16.71 18.95
CA GLY A 189 -1.46 -17.87 19.61
C GLY A 189 -1.47 -19.15 18.77
N GLY A 190 -0.42 -19.39 17.99
CA GLY A 190 -0.32 -20.55 17.09
C GLY A 190 -1.19 -20.47 15.83
N ARG A 191 -1.85 -19.31 15.59
CA ARG A 191 -2.62 -19.04 14.37
C ARG A 191 -1.86 -18.07 13.48
N ILE A 192 -1.99 -18.26 12.17
CA ILE A 192 -1.53 -17.33 11.15
C ILE A 192 -2.77 -16.78 10.46
N GLU A 193 -2.93 -15.46 10.49
CA GLU A 193 -4.00 -14.74 9.78
C GLU A 193 -3.41 -14.00 8.60
N LEU A 194 -4.10 -14.07 7.46
CA LEU A 194 -3.84 -13.29 6.27
C LEU A 194 -5.14 -12.74 5.74
N ARG A 195 -5.09 -11.52 5.19
CA ARG A 195 -6.23 -10.86 4.57
C ARG A 195 -5.78 -10.20 3.26
N ALA A 196 -6.66 -10.22 2.28
CA ALA A 196 -6.47 -9.58 0.98
C ALA A 196 -7.77 -8.90 0.56
N GLY A 197 -7.65 -7.85 -0.25
CA GLY A 197 -8.76 -7.01 -0.66
C GLY A 197 -8.52 -6.41 -2.05
N ALA A 198 -9.59 -5.88 -2.63
CA ALA A 198 -9.60 -5.18 -3.92
C ALA A 198 -10.36 -3.86 -3.77
N GLY A 199 -10.01 -2.88 -4.59
CA GLY A 199 -10.73 -1.61 -4.68
C GLY A 199 -11.99 -1.80 -5.49
N ILE A 200 -13.12 -1.27 -5.00
CA ILE A 200 -14.40 -1.40 -5.70
C ILE A 200 -14.74 -0.06 -6.36
N VAL A 201 -14.94 -0.09 -7.68
CA VAL A 201 -15.37 1.05 -8.49
C VAL A 201 -16.71 0.74 -9.18
N ALA A 202 -17.30 1.73 -9.84
CA ALA A 202 -18.65 1.61 -10.41
C ALA A 202 -18.78 0.51 -11.48
N ASP A 203 -17.70 0.19 -12.19
CA ASP A 203 -17.62 -0.83 -13.23
C ASP A 203 -16.94 -2.14 -12.75
N SER A 204 -16.71 -2.28 -11.43
CA SER A 204 -16.19 -3.52 -10.85
C SER A 204 -17.14 -4.70 -11.10
N ILE A 205 -16.55 -5.85 -11.42
CA ILE A 205 -17.27 -7.12 -11.61
C ILE A 205 -16.91 -8.03 -10.42
N PRO A 206 -17.87 -8.45 -9.58
CA PRO A 206 -17.58 -9.18 -8.34
C PRO A 206 -16.63 -10.36 -8.49
N GLU A 207 -16.79 -11.15 -9.56
CA GLU A 207 -15.98 -12.31 -9.86
C GLU A 207 -14.51 -11.92 -10.13
N ARG A 208 -14.28 -10.83 -10.88
CA ARG A 208 -12.93 -10.33 -11.17
C ARG A 208 -12.25 -9.78 -9.92
N GLU A 209 -12.99 -9.06 -9.08
CA GLU A 209 -12.45 -8.55 -7.82
C GLU A 209 -12.09 -9.70 -6.86
N LEU A 210 -12.90 -10.76 -6.83
CA LEU A 210 -12.58 -11.97 -6.08
C LEU A 210 -11.33 -12.67 -6.61
N GLU A 211 -11.18 -12.80 -7.93
CA GLU A 211 -9.96 -13.33 -8.55
C GLU A 211 -8.73 -12.50 -8.19
N GLU A 212 -8.84 -11.17 -8.18
CA GLU A 212 -7.77 -10.28 -7.77
C GLU A 212 -7.38 -10.47 -6.29
N THR A 213 -8.36 -10.55 -5.38
CA THR A 213 -8.06 -10.81 -3.96
C THR A 213 -7.38 -12.16 -3.76
N ARG A 214 -7.79 -13.20 -4.49
CA ARG A 214 -7.14 -14.53 -4.49
C ARG A 214 -5.71 -14.47 -5.03
N ALA A 215 -5.48 -13.72 -6.10
CA ALA A 215 -4.14 -13.52 -6.65
C ALA A 215 -3.22 -12.82 -5.63
N LYS A 216 -3.71 -11.79 -4.94
CA LYS A 216 -2.97 -11.11 -3.85
C LYS A 216 -2.68 -12.05 -2.66
N ALA A 217 -3.64 -12.91 -2.32
CA ALA A 217 -3.48 -13.88 -1.23
C ALA A 217 -2.54 -15.05 -1.59
N ARG A 218 -2.50 -15.47 -2.86
CA ARG A 218 -1.65 -16.59 -3.35
C ARG A 218 -0.19 -16.38 -3.00
N GLY A 219 0.32 -15.16 -3.14
CA GLY A 219 1.68 -14.81 -2.74
C GLY A 219 1.97 -15.17 -1.27
N LEU A 220 1.07 -14.81 -0.37
CA LEU A 220 1.18 -15.10 1.07
C LEU A 220 1.08 -16.60 1.37
N LEU A 221 0.21 -17.31 0.66
CA LEU A 221 0.01 -18.75 0.82
C LEU A 221 1.25 -19.56 0.39
N LEU A 222 1.92 -19.15 -0.70
CA LEU A 222 3.19 -19.75 -1.13
C LEU A 222 4.28 -19.60 -0.06
N ALA A 223 4.29 -18.49 0.68
CA ALA A 223 5.21 -18.28 1.79
C ALA A 223 4.98 -19.23 2.98
N LEU A 224 3.79 -19.84 3.07
CA LEU A 224 3.43 -20.83 4.09
C LEU A 224 3.68 -22.28 3.63
N GLY A 225 4.16 -22.48 2.40
CA GLY A 225 4.29 -23.82 1.82
C GLY A 225 2.96 -24.46 1.45
N ALA A 226 1.86 -23.69 1.45
CA ALA A 226 0.58 -24.13 0.90
C ALA A 226 0.66 -24.06 -0.63
N GLY A 227 0.93 -25.19 -1.28
CA GLY A 227 0.81 -25.36 -2.73
C GLY A 227 -0.63 -25.70 -3.10
N GLU A 228 -1.18 -24.89 -4.01
CA GLU A 228 -2.54 -24.90 -4.62
C GLU A 228 -3.77 -25.17 -3.72
#